data_AF-A0A6L3EPZ2-F1
#
_entry.id   AF-A0A6L3EPZ2-F1
#
_cell.length_a   1.000
_cell.length_b   1.000
_cell.length_c   1.000
_cell.angle_alpha   90.00
_cell.angle_beta   90.00
_cell.angle_gamma   90.00
#
_symmetry.space_group_name_H-M   'P 1'
#
loop_
_entity.id
_entity.type
_entity.pdbx_description
1 polymer ?
#
loop_
_entity_poly.entity_id
_entity_poly.type
_entity_poly.pdbx_seq_one_letter_code
_entity_poly.pdbx_strand_id
1 'polypeptide(L)'
;MRLSQAENVKRIKPLYLSFERQSAEIIERIRSLVPTAVIGRIDAGWRDALREKLLHDGESAKRAWNRVYLIDPIGNLVLSYAIDADPAKMRKDLSRLLRASQIG
;
A
#
# COMPACT_ATOMS: atom_id res chain seq x y z
N MET A 1 2.97 14.46 -25.92
CA MET A 1 2.56 14.30 -24.50
C MET A 1 3.22 13.05 -23.92
N ARG A 2 4.49 13.13 -23.47
CA ARG A 2 5.29 12.00 -22.97
C ARG A 2 6.33 12.50 -21.95
N LEU A 3 5.93 12.94 -20.75
CA LEU A 3 6.90 13.24 -19.67
C LEU A 3 6.42 12.92 -18.25
N SER A 4 5.11 12.86 -17.98
CA SER A 4 4.61 12.85 -16.59
C SER A 4 4.38 11.49 -15.91
N GLN A 5 4.58 10.35 -16.60
CA GLN A 5 4.35 9.04 -15.97
C GLN A 5 5.57 8.49 -15.23
N ALA A 6 6.80 8.80 -15.65
CA ALA A 6 8.01 8.24 -15.04
C ALA A 6 8.42 8.96 -13.74
N GLU A 7 8.25 10.29 -13.68
CA GLU A 7 8.69 11.08 -12.53
C GLU A 7 7.82 10.88 -11.28
N ASN A 8 6.52 10.65 -11.47
CA ASN A 8 5.58 10.47 -10.37
C ASN A 8 5.71 9.11 -9.66
N VAL A 9 6.37 8.12 -10.27
CA VAL A 9 6.61 6.81 -9.64
C VAL A 9 7.54 6.94 -8.41
N LYS A 10 8.44 7.94 -8.40
CA LYS A 10 9.32 8.22 -7.25
C LYS A 10 8.58 8.74 -6.02
N ARG A 11 7.32 9.16 -6.16
CA ARG A 11 6.51 9.74 -5.06
C ARG A 11 5.78 8.68 -4.24
N ILE A 12 5.75 7.44 -4.71
CA ILE A 12 5.11 6.33 -4.01
C ILE A 12 6.21 5.49 -3.36
N LYS A 13 6.07 5.26 -2.05
CA LYS A 13 6.92 4.34 -1.30
C LYS A 13 6.10 3.12 -0.90
N PRO A 14 6.30 1.97 -1.55
CA PRO A 14 5.63 0.74 -1.14
C PRO A 14 6.10 0.34 0.25
N LEU A 15 5.15 0.06 1.15
CA LEU A 15 5.43 -0.48 2.48
C LEU A 15 4.74 -1.83 2.59
N TYR A 16 5.52 -2.88 2.78
CA TYR A 16 5.04 -4.23 3.03
C TYR A 16 5.15 -4.54 4.52
N LEU A 17 4.01 -4.74 5.19
CA LEU A 17 3.95 -5.10 6.60
C LEU A 17 3.54 -6.55 6.74
N SER A 18 4.35 -7.33 7.47
CA SER A 18 4.02 -8.70 7.82
C SER A 18 3.82 -8.87 9.32
N PHE A 19 2.85 -9.70 9.67
CA PHE A 19 2.55 -10.12 11.03
C PHE A 19 3.35 -11.36 11.43
N GLU A 20 3.56 -12.26 10.48
CA GLU A 20 4.27 -13.50 10.67
C GLU A 20 5.68 -13.37 10.13
N ARG A 21 6.55 -14.27 10.60
CA ARG A 21 7.88 -14.42 10.00
C ARG A 21 7.69 -14.95 8.57
N GLN A 22 7.91 -14.08 7.59
CA GLN A 22 7.97 -14.48 6.19
C GLN A 22 9.22 -15.31 5.94
N SER A 23 9.13 -16.24 4.98
CA SER A 23 10.32 -16.94 4.51
C SER A 23 11.28 -15.95 3.83
N ALA A 24 12.58 -16.25 3.90
CA ALA A 24 13.59 -15.42 3.23
C ALA A 24 13.32 -15.31 1.73
N GLU A 25 12.82 -16.38 1.11
CA GLU A 25 12.44 -16.41 -0.30
C GLU A 25 11.37 -15.36 -0.68
N ILE A 26 10.32 -15.22 0.14
CA ILE A 26 9.27 -14.22 -0.10
C ILE A 26 9.84 -12.81 0.01
N ILE A 27 10.67 -12.55 1.02
CA ILE A 27 11.30 -11.26 1.23
C ILE A 27 12.19 -10.90 0.02
N GLU A 28 13.04 -11.83 -0.43
CA GLU A 28 13.90 -11.63 -1.59
C GLU A 28 13.10 -11.42 -2.88
N ARG A 29 12.00 -12.16 -3.05
CA ARG A 29 11.10 -11.95 -4.19
C ARG A 29 10.48 -10.55 -4.18
N ILE A 30 10.04 -10.05 -3.02
CA ILE A 30 9.50 -8.69 -2.90
C ILE A 30 10.59 -7.66 -3.23
N ARG A 31 11.81 -7.83 -2.69
CA ARG A 31 12.94 -6.93 -3.00
C ARG A 31 13.31 -6.92 -4.47
N SER A 32 13.26 -8.07 -5.13
CA SER A 32 13.51 -8.20 -6.57
C SER A 32 12.45 -7.50 -7.42
N LEU A 33 11.17 -7.68 -7.07
CA LEU A 33 10.05 -7.09 -7.81
C LEU A 33 9.88 -5.59 -7.55
N VAL A 34 10.17 -5.16 -6.32
CA VAL A 34 9.96 -3.78 -5.86
C VAL A 34 11.16 -3.35 -4.99
N PRO A 35 12.29 -2.96 -5.59
CA PRO A 35 13.52 -2.63 -4.85
C PRO A 35 13.37 -1.47 -3.87
N THR A 36 12.38 -0.59 -4.08
CA THR A 36 12.07 0.55 -3.22
C THR A 36 11.12 0.21 -2.08
N ALA A 37 10.64 -1.03 -1.99
CA ALA A 37 9.72 -1.43 -0.94
C ALA A 37 10.42 -1.45 0.42
N VAL A 38 9.84 -0.76 1.38
CA VAL A 38 10.19 -0.92 2.80
C VAL A 38 9.46 -2.16 3.30
N ILE A 39 10.20 -3.10 3.88
CA ILE A 39 9.64 -4.33 4.43
C ILE A 39 9.75 -4.26 5.95
N GLY A 40 8.62 -4.29 6.63
CA GLY A 40 8.52 -4.20 8.09
C GLY A 40 7.81 -5.40 8.70
N ARG A 41 8.16 -5.74 9.93
CA ARG A 41 7.40 -6.66 10.77
C ARG A 41 6.74 -5.89 11.88
N ILE A 42 5.48 -6.19 12.15
CA ILE A 42 4.71 -5.56 13.22
C ILE A 42 4.22 -6.59 14.23
N ASP A 43 4.18 -6.18 15.49
CA ASP A 43 3.67 -6.98 16.60
C ASP A 43 2.14 -6.86 16.73
N ALA A 44 1.59 -7.51 17.77
CA ALA A 44 0.16 -7.50 18.04
C ALA A 44 -0.38 -6.11 18.41
N GLY A 45 0.39 -5.26 19.10
CA GLY A 45 -0.05 -3.91 19.48
C GLY A 45 -0.21 -3.01 18.25
N TRP A 46 0.77 -3.05 17.35
CA TRP A 46 0.68 -2.35 16.06
C TRP A 46 -0.43 -2.90 15.16
N ARG A 47 -0.70 -4.21 15.22
CA ARG A 47 -1.83 -4.80 14.52
C ARG A 47 -3.15 -4.19 14.98
N ASP A 48 -3.39 -4.12 16.29
CA ASP A 48 -4.67 -3.61 16.79
C ASP A 48 -4.85 -2.12 16.48
N ALA A 49 -3.79 -1.32 16.61
CA ALA A 49 -3.82 0.10 16.26
C ALA A 49 -4.06 0.34 14.76
N LEU A 50 -3.42 -0.43 13.88
CA LEU A 50 -3.67 -0.35 12.44
C LEU A 50 -5.08 -0.81 12.09
N ARG A 51 -5.60 -1.83 12.78
CA ARG A 51 -6.96 -2.30 12.58
C ARG A 51 -7.97 -1.18 12.83
N GLU A 52 -7.83 -0.46 13.93
CA GLU A 52 -8.71 0.66 14.27
C GLU A 52 -8.65 1.77 13.21
N LYS A 53 -7.46 2.11 12.73
CA LYS A 53 -7.28 3.19 11.74
C LYS A 53 -7.67 2.80 10.30
N LEU A 54 -7.54 1.53 9.93
CA LEU A 54 -7.75 1.05 8.55
C LEU A 54 -9.16 0.48 8.33
N LEU A 55 -9.89 0.15 9.39
CA LEU A 55 -11.29 -0.24 9.29
C LEU A 55 -12.17 0.99 9.08
N HIS A 56 -12.96 0.96 8.02
CA HIS A 56 -14.16 1.78 7.95
C HIS A 56 -15.30 1.06 8.69
N ASP A 57 -16.15 1.83 9.37
CA ASP A 57 -17.24 1.32 10.20
C ASP A 57 -17.99 0.16 9.53
N GLY A 58 -18.04 -0.99 10.20
CA GLY A 58 -18.76 -2.19 9.75
C GLY A 58 -17.96 -3.23 8.95
N GLU A 59 -16.69 -2.99 8.62
CA GLU A 59 -15.86 -4.02 7.96
C GLU A 59 -15.27 -5.03 8.97
N SER A 60 -15.30 -6.32 8.65
CA SER A 60 -14.71 -7.35 9.52
C SER A 60 -13.18 -7.25 9.56
N ALA A 61 -12.57 -7.45 10.73
CA ALA A 61 -11.11 -7.45 10.91
C ALA A 61 -10.36 -8.34 9.89
N LYS A 62 -10.94 -9.49 9.51
CA LYS A 62 -10.35 -10.40 8.52
C LYS A 62 -10.28 -9.80 7.11
N ARG A 63 -11.23 -8.94 6.76
CA ARG A 63 -11.23 -8.23 5.47
C ARG A 63 -10.20 -7.11 5.46
N ALA A 64 -9.93 -6.45 6.58
CA ALA A 64 -8.89 -5.43 6.63
C ALA A 64 -7.51 -5.99 6.28
N TRP A 65 -7.19 -7.20 6.74
CA TRP A 65 -5.85 -7.76 6.52
C TRP A 65 -5.58 -8.26 5.10
N ASN A 66 -6.59 -8.36 4.24
CA ASN A 66 -6.45 -8.92 2.89
C ASN A 66 -6.68 -7.85 1.81
N ARG A 67 -6.09 -6.67 2.02
CA ARG A 67 -6.29 -5.48 1.20
C ARG A 67 -4.97 -4.74 0.98
N VAL A 68 -4.93 -3.96 -0.10
CA VAL A 68 -3.88 -2.98 -0.35
C VAL A 68 -4.42 -1.61 0.03
N TYR A 69 -3.68 -0.89 0.86
CA TYR A 69 -4.04 0.44 1.34
C TYR A 69 -3.13 1.49 0.73
N LEU A 70 -3.72 2.62 0.34
CA LEU A 70 -3.01 3.80 -0.09
C LEU A 70 -3.18 4.89 0.97
N ILE A 71 -2.08 5.21 1.63
CA ILE A 71 -2.01 6.21 2.68
C ILE A 71 -1.25 7.43 2.15
N ASP A 72 -1.73 8.63 2.43
CA ASP A 72 -1.03 9.87 2.09
C ASP A 72 0.18 10.13 3.04
N PRO A 73 1.05 11.12 2.75
CA PRO A 73 2.21 11.40 3.60
C PRO A 73 1.88 11.83 5.04
N ILE A 74 0.67 12.30 5.32
CA ILE A 74 0.24 12.74 6.66
C ILE A 74 -0.53 11.65 7.41
N GLY A 75 -0.73 10.48 6.79
CA GLY A 75 -1.30 9.30 7.43
C GLY A 75 -2.77 9.04 7.15
N ASN A 76 -3.41 9.75 6.21
CA ASN A 76 -4.81 9.52 5.88
C ASN A 76 -4.96 8.37 4.88
N LEU A 77 -5.94 7.50 5.12
CA LEU A 77 -6.36 6.50 4.16
C LEU A 77 -7.11 7.15 3.00
N VAL A 78 -6.53 7.05 1.79
CA VAL A 78 -7.09 7.65 0.57
C VAL A 78 -7.88 6.62 -0.24
N LEU A 79 -7.31 5.42 -0.44
CA LEU A 79 -7.93 4.34 -1.20
C LEU A 79 -7.60 2.98 -0.58
N SER A 80 -8.50 2.02 -0.76
CA SER A 80 -8.23 0.61 -0.45
C SER A 80 -8.69 -0.29 -1.59
N TYR A 81 -7.95 -1.38 -1.81
CA TYR A 81 -8.22 -2.36 -2.84
C TYR A 81 -8.26 -3.76 -2.22
N ALA A 82 -9.11 -4.64 -2.75
CA ALA A 82 -9.01 -6.06 -2.44
C ALA A 82 -7.68 -6.64 -2.95
N ILE A 83 -7.16 -7.70 -2.33
CA ILE A 83 -5.88 -8.31 -2.74
C ILE A 83 -5.88 -8.83 -4.19
N ASP A 84 -7.07 -9.14 -4.72
CA ASP A 84 -7.32 -9.65 -6.07
C ASP A 84 -7.81 -8.55 -7.03
N ALA A 85 -7.75 -7.28 -6.62
CA ALA A 85 -8.12 -6.17 -7.49
C ALA A 85 -7.25 -6.11 -8.75
N ASP A 86 -7.87 -5.76 -9.87
CA ASP A 86 -7.20 -5.64 -11.17
C ASP A 86 -6.05 -4.60 -11.11
N PRO A 87 -4.79 -5.02 -11.28
CA PRO A 87 -3.63 -4.12 -11.19
C PRO A 87 -3.67 -2.97 -12.20
N ALA A 88 -4.29 -3.19 -13.37
CA ALA A 88 -4.40 -2.15 -14.39
C ALA A 88 -5.34 -1.02 -13.95
N LYS A 89 -6.43 -1.37 -13.24
CA LYS A 89 -7.37 -0.40 -12.66
C LYS A 89 -6.71 0.35 -11.50
N MET A 90 -6.01 -0.36 -10.62
CA MET A 90 -5.26 0.25 -9.52
C MET A 90 -4.27 1.30 -10.03
N ARG A 91 -3.48 0.97 -11.06
CA ARG A 91 -2.54 1.91 -11.69
C ARG A 91 -3.24 3.12 -12.29
N LYS A 92 -4.41 2.94 -12.90
CA LYS A 92 -5.20 4.04 -13.49
C LYS A 92 -5.69 5.00 -12.42
N ASP A 93 -6.19 4.48 -11.30
CA ASP A 93 -6.67 5.31 -10.20
C ASP A 93 -5.51 6.04 -9.51
N LEU A 94 -4.38 5.36 -9.30
CA LEU A 94 -3.16 5.98 -8.78
C LEU A 94 -2.64 7.10 -9.69
N SER A 95 -2.66 6.89 -11.00
CA SER A 95 -2.27 7.91 -11.99
C SER A 95 -3.20 9.13 -11.95
N ARG A 96 -4.50 8.93 -11.71
CA ARG A 96 -5.47 10.02 -11.56
C ARG A 96 -5.25 10.77 -10.25
N LEU A 97 -5.03 10.05 -9.15
CA LEU A 97 -4.77 10.63 -7.85
C LEU A 97 -3.50 11.47 -7.87
N LEU A 98 -2.40 10.97 -8.42
CA LEU A 98 -1.13 11.72 -8.50
C LEU A 98 -1.22 12.94 -9.42
N ARG A 99 -2.15 12.95 -10.39
CA ARG A 99 -2.41 14.14 -11.21
C ARG A 99 -3.22 15.19 -10.44
N ALA A 100 -4.17 14.75 -9.62
CA ALA A 100 -5.00 15.65 -8.80
C ALA A 100 -4.23 16.15 -7.56
N SER A 101 -3.35 15.33 -7.00
CA SER A 101 -2.48 15.65 -5.87
C SER A 101 -1.37 16.58 -6.34
N GLN A 102 -1.59 17.89 -6.19
CA GLN A 102 -0.57 18.92 -6.44
C GLN A 102 0.60 18.89 -5.46
N ILE A 103 0.56 18.04 -4.42
CA ILE A 103 1.64 17.90 -3.45
C ILE A 103 2.88 17.33 -4.16
N GLY A 104 3.90 18.19 -4.26
CA GLY A 104 5.23 17.93 -4.81
C GLY A 104 6.21 18.94 -4.24
#